data_AF-A0A1H9SRX5-F1
#
_entry.id   AF-A0A1H9SRX5-F1
#
_cell.length_a   1.000
_cell.length_b   1.000
_cell.length_c   1.000
_cell.angle_alpha   90.00
_cell.angle_beta   90.00
_cell.angle_gamma   90.00
#
_symmetry.space_group_name_H-M   'P 1'
#
loop_
_entity.id
_entity.type
_entity.pdbx_description
1 polymer ?
#
loop_
_entity_poly.entity_id
_entity_poly.type
_entity_poly.pdbx_seq_one_letter_code
_entity_poly.pdbx_strand_id
1 'polypeptide(L)'
;MTFAGMAAQLSAAIGQPIRHMPIMFEAFHANIARSGRTFVADVLAAIARETLDGRNARLADGVSRALGRRPRDFSEFARAAARSGAWTSAA
;
A
#
# COMPACT_ATOMS: atom_id res chain seq x y z
N MET A 1 8.05 -7.85 -0.46
CA MET A 1 6.62 -8.23 -0.51
C MET A 1 6.01 -7.59 -1.74
N THR A 2 5.19 -8.32 -2.51
CA THR A 2 4.47 -7.78 -3.68
C THR A 2 3.10 -7.24 -3.28
N PHE A 3 2.42 -6.49 -4.16
CA PHE A 3 1.03 -6.08 -3.92
C PHE A 3 0.06 -7.26 -3.81
N ALA A 4 0.28 -8.34 -4.54
CA ALA A 4 -0.48 -9.58 -4.38
C ALA A 4 -0.27 -10.21 -2.99
N GLY A 5 0.98 -10.22 -2.50
CA GLY A 5 1.29 -10.66 -1.13
C GLY A 5 0.65 -9.77 -0.06
N MET A 6 0.62 -8.45 -0.29
CA MET A 6 -0.09 -7.50 0.56
C MET A 6 -1.59 -7.82 0.62
N ALA A 7 -2.23 -8.03 -0.53
CA ALA A 7 -3.64 -8.38 -0.62
C ALA A 7 -3.97 -9.68 0.14
N ALA A 8 -3.09 -10.69 0.07
CA ALA A 8 -3.24 -11.93 0.83
C ALA A 8 -3.17 -11.70 2.35
N GLN A 9 -2.23 -10.87 2.84
CA GLN A 9 -2.11 -10.55 4.26
C GLN A 9 -3.31 -9.74 4.77
N LEU A 10 -3.81 -8.79 3.97
CA LEU A 10 -5.02 -8.04 4.29
C LEU A 10 -6.25 -8.95 4.31
N SER A 11 -6.37 -9.87 3.35
CA SER A 11 -7.47 -10.84 3.31
C SER A 11 -7.52 -11.68 4.57
N ALA A 12 -6.36 -12.17 5.01
CA ALA A 12 -6.25 -12.96 6.23
C ALA A 12 -6.57 -12.14 7.50
N ALA A 13 -6.22 -10.85 7.53
CA ALA A 13 -6.48 -9.99 8.69
C ALA A 13 -7.94 -9.53 8.79
N ILE A 14 -8.58 -9.26 7.65
CA ILE A 14 -9.96 -8.75 7.57
C ILE A 14 -10.98 -9.89 7.56
N GLY A 15 -10.60 -11.08 7.09
CA GLY A 15 -11.50 -12.21 6.90
C GLY A 15 -12.34 -12.12 5.61
N GLN A 16 -11.97 -11.25 4.67
CA GLN A 16 -12.63 -11.09 3.38
C GLN A 16 -11.62 -11.20 2.22
N PRO A 17 -11.98 -11.82 1.07
CA PRO A 17 -11.07 -11.92 -0.06
C PRO A 17 -10.76 -10.55 -0.69
N ILE A 18 -9.47 -10.19 -0.72
CA ILE A 18 -8.95 -9.01 -1.41
C ILE A 18 -8.00 -9.49 -2.51
N ARG A 19 -8.19 -8.95 -3.73
CA ARG A 19 -7.37 -9.28 -4.88
C ARG A 19 -6.64 -8.05 -5.40
N HIS A 20 -5.36 -8.21 -5.68
CA HIS A 20 -4.60 -7.19 -6.39
C HIS A 20 -4.97 -7.22 -7.88
N MET A 21 -5.52 -6.11 -8.37
CA MET A 21 -5.82 -5.91 -9.79
C MET A 21 -4.90 -4.79 -10.30
N PRO A 22 -3.87 -5.10 -11.11
CA PRO A 22 -3.02 -4.07 -11.68
C PRO A 22 -3.84 -3.19 -12.63
N ILE A 23 -3.56 -1.89 -12.62
CA ILE A 23 -4.19 -0.90 -13.50
C ILE A 23 -3.11 -0.08 -14.21
N MET A 24 -3.47 0.49 -15.35
CA MET A 24 -2.61 1.43 -16.08
C MET A 24 -2.47 2.74 -15.31
N PHE A 25 -1.34 3.43 -15.47
CA PHE A 25 -1.10 4.71 -14.80
C PHE A 25 -2.13 5.78 -15.19
N GLU A 26 -2.62 5.75 -16.42
CA GLU A 26 -3.65 6.64 -16.94
C GLU A 26 -4.98 6.40 -16.22
N ALA A 27 -5.31 5.13 -15.94
CA ALA A 27 -6.49 4.77 -15.16
C ALA A 27 -6.36 5.16 -13.68
N PHE A 28 -5.15 5.00 -13.11
CA PHE A 28 -4.85 5.45 -11.74
C PHE A 28 -5.02 6.97 -11.60
N HIS A 29 -4.45 7.74 -12.54
CA HIS A 29 -4.59 9.19 -12.60
C HIS A 29 -6.05 9.62 -12.71
N ALA A 30 -6.78 9.07 -13.70
CA ALA A 30 -8.18 9.41 -13.93
C ALA A 30 -9.05 9.14 -12.68
N ASN A 31 -8.78 8.05 -11.95
CA ASN A 31 -9.51 7.74 -10.71
C ASN A 31 -9.22 8.74 -9.59
N ILE A 32 -7.97 9.18 -9.42
CA ILE A 32 -7.63 10.20 -8.42
C ILE A 32 -8.24 11.55 -8.80
N ALA A 33 -8.22 11.92 -10.08
CA ALA A 33 -8.79 13.16 -10.56
C ALA A 33 -10.30 13.25 -10.31
N ARG A 34 -11.01 12.11 -10.23
CA ARG A 34 -12.44 12.06 -9.89
C ARG A 34 -12.75 12.34 -8.42
N SER A 35 -11.83 12.04 -7.51
CA SER A 35 -12.02 12.20 -6.06
C SER A 35 -11.23 13.36 -5.46
N GLY A 36 -10.36 14.00 -6.24
CA GLY A 36 -9.49 15.09 -5.81
C GLY A 36 -9.31 16.17 -6.89
N ARG A 37 -8.25 16.97 -6.75
CA ARG A 37 -7.86 18.00 -7.74
C ARG A 37 -6.89 17.39 -8.75
N THR A 38 -6.96 17.82 -10.02
CA THR A 38 -6.08 17.33 -11.10
C THR A 38 -4.60 17.36 -10.73
N PHE A 39 -4.14 18.43 -10.09
CA PHE A 39 -2.76 18.55 -9.60
C PHE A 39 -2.33 17.40 -8.67
N VAL A 40 -3.22 16.92 -7.81
CA VAL A 40 -2.95 15.80 -6.90
C VAL A 40 -2.80 14.50 -7.70
N ALA A 41 -3.65 14.30 -8.71
CA ALA A 41 -3.56 13.16 -9.61
C ALA A 41 -2.23 13.16 -10.39
N ASP A 42 -1.80 14.32 -10.88
CA ASP A 42 -0.52 14.48 -11.60
C ASP A 42 0.66 14.07 -10.73
N VAL A 43 0.73 14.60 -9.50
CA VAL A 43 1.82 14.30 -8.56
C VAL A 43 1.83 12.82 -8.18
N LEU A 44 0.68 12.24 -7.83
CA LEU A 44 0.62 10.84 -7.42
C LEU A 44 0.93 9.89 -8.57
N ALA A 45 0.47 10.18 -9.79
CA ALA A 45 0.79 9.38 -10.96
C ALA A 45 2.29 9.47 -11.31
N ALA A 46 2.91 10.65 -11.20
CA ALA A 46 4.34 10.82 -11.41
C ALA A 46 5.18 10.02 -10.41
N ILE A 47 4.84 10.08 -9.11
CA ILE A 47 5.49 9.28 -8.07
C ILE A 47 5.33 7.78 -8.35
N ALA A 48 4.12 7.34 -8.72
CA ALA A 48 3.87 5.94 -9.02
C ALA A 48 4.76 5.44 -10.19
N ARG A 49 4.90 6.23 -11.26
CA ARG A 49 5.78 5.88 -12.40
C ARG A 49 7.25 5.75 -11.99
N GLU A 50 7.74 6.65 -11.13
CA GLU A 50 9.16 6.67 -10.71
C GLU A 50 9.51 5.60 -9.67
N THR A 51 8.53 5.15 -8.87
CA THR A 51 8.80 4.31 -7.69
C THR A 51 8.36 2.85 -7.83
N LEU A 52 7.40 2.55 -8.71
CA LEU A 52 6.79 1.22 -8.82
C LEU A 52 7.48 0.29 -9.84
N ASP A 53 8.59 0.72 -10.43
CA ASP A 53 9.43 -0.13 -11.30
C ASP A 53 10.30 -1.13 -10.51
N GLY A 54 10.29 -1.03 -9.18
CA GLY A 54 11.01 -1.94 -8.27
C GLY A 54 12.46 -1.55 -8.01
N ARG A 55 13.01 -0.50 -8.63
CA ARG A 55 14.43 -0.11 -8.49
C ARG A 55 14.85 0.22 -7.05
N ASN A 56 13.87 0.57 -6.22
CA ASN A 56 14.06 0.93 -4.80
C ASN A 56 13.71 -0.21 -3.83
N ALA A 57 13.26 -1.38 -4.32
CA ALA A 57 12.76 -2.48 -3.49
C ALA A 57 13.90 -3.33 -2.88
N ARG A 58 14.75 -2.71 -2.06
CA ARG A 58 15.86 -3.36 -1.35
C ARG A 58 15.66 -3.31 0.16
N LEU A 59 16.11 -4.37 0.84
CA LEU A 59 16.12 -4.42 2.29
C LEU A 59 17.24 -3.53 2.84
N ALA A 60 17.02 -2.96 4.02
CA ALA A 60 17.98 -2.19 4.78
C ALA A 60 17.68 -2.31 6.28
N ASP A 61 18.64 -1.95 7.12
CA ASP A 61 18.59 -2.11 8.58
C ASP A 61 18.38 -0.79 9.35
N GLY A 62 18.08 0.30 8.63
CA GLY A 62 18.00 1.65 9.20
C GLY A 62 17.05 1.78 10.39
N VAL A 63 15.92 1.08 10.40
CA VAL A 63 14.98 1.06 11.54
C VAL A 63 15.63 0.44 12.77
N SER A 64 16.30 -0.71 12.61
CA SER A 64 17.00 -1.39 13.70
C SER A 64 18.11 -0.52 14.28
N ARG A 65 18.90 0.14 13.42
CA ARG A 65 19.98 1.03 13.83
C ARG A 65 19.48 2.29 14.55
N ALA A 66 18.40 2.90 14.05
CA ALA A 66 17.88 4.15 14.62
C ALA A 66 17.09 3.94 15.91
N LEU A 67 16.35 2.83 16.02
CA LEU A 67 15.37 2.62 17.11
C LEU A 67 15.71 1.46 18.04
N GLY A 68 16.77 0.69 17.80
CA GLY A 68 17.15 -0.46 18.61
C GLY A 68 16.16 -1.64 18.56
N ARG A 69 15.23 -1.66 17.59
CA ARG A 69 14.23 -2.72 17.42
C ARG A 69 14.04 -3.07 15.96
N ARG A 70 13.61 -4.30 15.67
CA ARG A 70 13.29 -4.72 14.30
C ARG A 70 12.16 -3.87 13.69
N PRO A 71 12.16 -3.67 12.35
CA PRO A 71 11.02 -3.09 11.66
C PRO A 71 9.79 -3.98 11.88
N ARG A 72 8.62 -3.34 12.00
CA ARG A 72 7.35 -4.05 12.14
C ARG A 72 7.06 -4.82 10.86
N ASP A 73 6.65 -6.08 10.98
CA ASP A 73 6.21 -6.88 9.85
C ASP A 73 4.84 -6.39 9.32
N PHE A 74 4.64 -6.47 8.00
CA PHE A 74 3.40 -6.01 7.40
C PHE A 74 2.17 -6.80 7.90
N SER A 75 2.31 -8.10 8.17
CA SER A 75 1.21 -8.92 8.69
C SER A 75 0.77 -8.48 10.10
N GLU A 76 1.72 -8.03 10.93
CA GLU A 76 1.43 -7.49 12.26
C GLU A 76 0.67 -6.17 12.14
N PHE A 77 1.10 -5.29 11.24
CA PHE A 77 0.37 -4.06 10.91
C PHE A 77 -1.07 -4.37 10.45
N ALA A 78 -1.24 -5.29 9.51
CA ALA A 78 -2.55 -5.65 8.97
C ALA A 78 -3.49 -6.15 10.07
N ARG A 79 -3.03 -7.06 10.94
CA ARG A 79 -3.82 -7.55 12.07
C ARG A 79 -4.16 -6.44 13.07
N ALA A 80 -3.24 -5.52 13.35
CA ALA A 80 -3.48 -4.42 14.27
C ALA A 80 -4.55 -3.44 13.74
N ALA A 81 -4.48 -3.07 12.46
CA ALA A 81 -5.45 -2.19 11.83
C ALA A 81 -6.85 -2.83 11.69
N ALA A 82 -6.92 -4.14 11.43
CA ALA A 82 -8.19 -4.87 11.46
C ALA A 82 -8.83 -4.81 12.86
N ARG A 83 -8.04 -5.09 13.91
CA ARG A 83 -8.53 -5.03 15.30
C ARG A 83 -8.96 -3.64 15.74
N SER A 84 -8.35 -2.58 15.20
CA SER A 84 -8.77 -1.20 15.50
C SER A 84 -10.03 -0.77 14.76
N GLY A 85 -10.63 -1.64 13.93
CA GLY A 85 -11.84 -1.32 13.18
C GLY A 85 -11.62 -0.37 12.01
N ALA A 86 -10.39 -0.19 11.54
CA ALA A 86 -10.05 0.78 10.48
C ALA A 86 -10.73 0.48 9.12
N TRP A 87 -11.27 -0.72 8.95
CA TRP A 87 -11.86 -1.22 7.70
C TRP A 87 -13.31 -1.69 7.86
N THR A 88 -14.05 -1.05 8.78
CA THR A 88 -15.45 -1.39 9.09
C THR A 88 -16.47 -0.78 8.13
N SER A 89 -16.07 0.19 7.29
CA SER A 89 -16.90 0.75 6.23
C SER A 89 -16.29 0.47 4.87
N ALA A 90 -17.07 -0.15 3.99
CA ALA A 90 -16.84 0.01 2.55
C ALA A 90 -17.37 1.40 2.14
N ALA A 91 -16.77 2.00 1.11
CA ALA A 91 -17.28 3.20 0.46
C ALA A 91 -18.50 2.87 -0.41
#